data_AF-A0A7C1R4J0-F1
#
_entry.id   AF-A0A7C1R4J0-F1
#
_cell.length_a   1.000
_cell.length_b   1.000
_cell.length_c   1.000
_cell.angle_alpha   90.00
_cell.angle_beta   90.00
_cell.angle_gamma   90.00
#
_symmetry.space_group_name_H-M   'P 1'
#
loop_
_entity.id
_entity.type
_entity.pdbx_description
1 polymer ?
#
loop_
_entity_poly.entity_id
_entity_poly.type
_entity_poly.pdbx_seq_one_letter_code
_entity_poly.pdbx_strand_id
1 'polypeptide(L)'
;MTSGNILILNKNPEERALLDELCGKIGTAHSSSNLERAISFLESIDFNVLVVDYSLASYASLKGLLEKPVSIIITGSEEEEIKKIINEWSLNRYVDHHIILLKEHDEKAFFRVLKKAVEHSLLKMEVENLIHYIEQTKVEINDAYSEIKEIKNFVNESIIRELEKRLELEAKHIWFKKEKQKIEEILKNIYVANDVTSLLDTVYEIKDIIQASSISIYILDEDETLGKFLKPLVWDDAFLLHPEISKHTVLIESQDFAAFVARYRQEINITDLSNDIRMSKRYLEQFKPPLKNILCVPIMHDQEVIGVLEVYDKIHRKNSSEKGFTKRDEQIMRTLSEHISLAITKLNLIQYDALTGLLRPDPFYDNVIQKLESQRKRREEKESYAMVMGDVDWFKNYNDRNGHEAGNRLLRELAKALKSSTRDQDFLCRYGGEEFLFFLTGLKDIEEACLFTERIRKNIEEHYFKFQEYQPRKNLTMSFGITYFTKERIDSLELITKSDLKKMANEADIALAEAKGKESAALGARRKKDSSRVKNRVCIYYGKATDELEKEGVIRPFEKKLLQERRQAERFYTSTVLLYKENNDSNVAQTINISLVGVKISSESELPRDHTLDLMIVLKDKA
;
A
#
# COMPACT_ATOMS: atom_id res chain seq x y z
N MET A 1 56.30 66.21 36.25
CA MET A 1 56.39 67.65 35.92
C MET A 1 55.50 67.88 34.71
N THR A 2 54.26 68.25 34.95
CA THR A 2 53.28 68.59 33.92
C THR A 2 53.50 70.05 33.51
N SER A 3 54.44 70.28 32.60
CA SER A 3 54.65 71.60 31.99
C SER A 3 53.50 71.86 31.01
N GLY A 4 52.47 72.57 31.47
CA GLY A 4 51.41 73.05 30.59
C GLY A 4 51.87 74.26 29.77
N ASN A 5 51.29 74.47 28.59
CA ASN A 5 51.50 75.71 27.84
C ASN A 5 50.63 76.80 28.47
N ILE A 6 51.23 77.96 28.73
CA ILE A 6 50.58 79.10 29.37
C ILE A 6 50.59 80.28 28.40
N LEU A 7 49.42 80.78 28.03
CA LEU A 7 49.28 81.96 27.19
C LEU A 7 49.17 83.18 28.09
N ILE A 8 50.03 84.18 27.89
CA ILE A 8 50.01 85.43 28.62
C ILE A 8 49.57 86.54 27.68
N LEU A 9 48.44 87.17 27.97
CA LEU A 9 47.88 88.28 27.21
C LEU A 9 47.78 89.50 28.11
N ASN A 10 48.80 90.35 28.10
CA ASN A 10 48.84 91.58 28.89
C ASN A 10 49.39 92.72 28.01
N LYS A 11 48.76 93.90 28.02
CA LYS A 11 49.22 95.08 27.25
C LYS A 11 50.46 95.75 27.84
N ASN A 12 50.63 95.70 29.16
CA ASN A 12 51.75 96.33 29.87
C ASN A 12 53.05 95.51 29.69
N PRO A 13 54.12 96.10 29.12
CA PRO A 13 55.37 95.38 28.86
C PRO A 13 56.11 94.94 30.14
N GLU A 14 56.03 95.72 31.23
CA GLU A 14 56.70 95.41 32.50
C GLU A 14 56.02 94.22 33.20
N GLU A 15 54.69 94.26 33.29
CA GLU A 15 53.90 93.15 33.85
C GLU A 15 54.00 91.90 32.99
N ARG A 16 54.03 92.03 31.66
CA ARG A 16 54.18 90.89 30.76
C ARG A 16 55.53 90.20 30.97
N ALA A 17 56.63 90.95 31.11
CA ALA A 17 57.95 90.38 31.37
C ALA A 17 58.00 89.63 32.72
N LEU A 18 57.38 90.22 33.76
CA LEU A 18 57.23 89.58 35.06
C LEU A 18 56.41 88.28 34.98
N LEU A 19 55.26 88.31 34.31
CA LEU A 19 54.41 87.14 34.13
C LEU A 19 55.09 86.06 33.27
N ASP A 20 55.86 86.44 32.26
CA ASP A 20 56.62 85.52 31.40
C ASP A 20 57.69 84.77 32.20
N GLU A 21 58.42 85.48 33.07
CA GLU A 21 59.38 84.86 34.01
C GLU A 21 58.70 83.92 35.01
N LEU A 22 57.60 84.36 35.62
CA LEU A 22 56.89 83.58 36.63
C LEU A 22 56.20 82.36 36.03
N CYS A 23 55.49 82.51 34.92
CA CYS A 23 54.87 81.37 34.23
C CYS A 23 55.91 80.40 33.69
N GLY A 24 57.06 80.91 33.22
CA GLY A 24 58.20 80.11 32.74
C GLY A 24 58.80 79.16 33.79
N LYS A 25 58.62 79.46 35.09
CA LYS A 25 59.05 78.58 36.19
C LYS A 25 58.12 77.36 36.39
N ILE A 26 56.89 77.39 35.86
CA ILE A 26 55.91 76.29 35.98
C ILE A 26 55.66 75.58 34.64
N GLY A 27 55.66 76.29 33.53
CA GLY A 27 55.35 75.73 32.21
C GLY A 27 55.94 76.56 31.07
N THR A 28 55.56 76.25 29.84
CA THR A 28 56.04 76.99 28.67
C THR A 28 55.20 78.25 28.51
N ALA A 29 55.78 79.41 28.83
CA ALA A 29 55.11 80.70 28.70
C ALA A 29 55.18 81.20 27.25
N HIS A 30 54.04 81.63 26.72
CA HIS A 30 53.93 82.31 25.44
C HIS A 30 53.24 83.65 25.67
N SER A 31 53.95 84.75 25.50
CA SER A 31 53.43 86.07 25.80
C SER A 31 53.10 86.88 24.54
N SER A 32 51.98 87.63 24.60
CA SER A 32 51.51 88.52 23.55
C SER A 32 51.03 89.86 24.11
N SER A 33 51.24 90.93 23.34
CA SER A 33 50.75 92.28 23.64
C SER A 33 49.36 92.59 23.06
N ASN A 34 48.92 91.80 22.08
CA ASN A 34 47.69 92.04 21.35
C ASN A 34 46.93 90.73 21.07
N LEU A 35 45.64 90.88 20.77
CA LEU A 35 44.73 89.75 20.57
C LEU A 35 45.06 88.96 19.29
N GLU A 36 45.43 89.64 18.20
CA GLU A 36 45.75 89.00 16.90
C GLU A 36 46.87 87.96 17.02
N ARG A 37 47.97 88.33 17.69
CA ARG A 37 49.08 87.39 17.91
C ARG A 37 48.73 86.27 18.90
N ALA A 38 47.86 86.54 19.87
CA ALA A 38 47.35 85.51 20.77
C ALA A 38 46.45 84.50 20.05
N ILE A 39 45.65 84.94 19.08
CA ILE A 39 44.84 84.06 18.22
C ILE A 39 45.74 83.14 17.40
N SER A 40 46.80 83.67 16.78
CA SER A 40 47.78 82.85 16.04
C SER A 40 48.43 81.77 16.92
N PHE A 41 48.67 82.06 18.21
CA PHE A 41 49.13 81.04 19.15
C PHE A 41 48.04 80.01 19.46
N LEU A 42 46.80 80.43 19.71
CA LEU A 42 45.68 79.52 20.01
C LEU A 42 45.32 78.59 18.84
N GLU A 43 45.61 78.97 17.59
CA GLU A 43 45.44 78.12 16.42
C GLU A 43 46.54 77.05 16.26
N SER A 44 47.72 77.28 16.84
CA SER A 44 48.91 76.44 16.62
C SER A 44 49.36 75.66 17.85
N ILE A 45 48.96 76.10 19.05
CA ILE A 45 49.40 75.55 20.33
C ILE A 45 48.19 75.38 21.25
N ASP A 46 48.11 74.21 21.87
CA ASP A 46 47.13 73.94 22.92
C ASP A 46 47.58 74.52 24.25
N PHE A 47 46.79 75.42 24.81
CA PHE A 47 47.05 76.07 26.08
C PHE A 47 46.25 75.46 27.22
N ASN A 48 46.89 75.28 28.36
CA ASN A 48 46.25 74.82 29.59
C ASN A 48 45.74 75.98 30.43
N VAL A 49 46.48 77.09 30.42
CA VAL A 49 46.14 78.29 31.18
C VAL A 49 46.25 79.53 30.31
N LEU A 50 45.26 80.41 30.41
CA LEU A 50 45.30 81.76 29.88
C LEU A 50 45.45 82.74 31.04
N VAL A 51 46.59 83.39 31.12
CA VAL A 51 46.82 84.53 32.01
C VAL A 51 46.52 85.80 31.22
N VAL A 52 45.45 86.51 31.57
CA VAL A 52 44.97 87.66 30.80
C VAL A 52 44.81 88.88 31.69
N ASP A 53 45.24 90.04 31.19
CA ASP A 53 44.99 91.31 31.84
C ASP A 53 43.48 91.62 31.86
N TYR A 54 42.99 92.19 32.96
CA TYR A 54 41.58 92.46 33.17
C TYR A 54 40.99 93.35 32.04
N SER A 55 41.76 94.30 31.50
CA SER A 55 41.30 95.16 30.39
C SER A 55 41.05 94.38 29.10
N LEU A 56 41.65 93.19 28.97
CA LEU A 56 41.54 92.29 27.81
C LEU A 56 40.61 91.10 28.07
N ALA A 57 40.36 90.76 29.33
CA ALA A 57 39.54 89.63 29.73
C ALA A 57 38.03 89.83 29.47
N SER A 58 37.59 91.07 29.27
CA SER A 58 36.18 91.42 28.97
C SER A 58 35.79 91.26 27.49
N TYR A 59 36.76 91.13 26.57
CA TYR A 59 36.47 91.02 25.14
C TYR A 59 35.74 89.72 24.80
N ALA A 60 34.53 89.84 24.25
CA ALA A 60 33.71 88.68 23.83
C ALA A 60 34.43 87.77 22.81
N SER A 61 35.23 88.36 21.92
CA SER A 61 36.01 87.62 20.92
C SER A 61 37.00 86.65 21.54
N LEU A 62 37.60 87.00 22.68
CA LEU A 62 38.51 86.11 23.42
C LEU A 62 37.74 84.96 24.09
N LYS A 63 36.57 85.26 24.67
CA LYS A 63 35.72 84.26 25.35
C LYS A 63 35.19 83.18 24.40
N GLY A 64 34.94 83.54 23.13
CA GLY A 64 34.45 82.65 22.08
C GLY A 64 35.54 81.80 21.41
N LEU A 65 36.80 82.22 21.46
CA LEU A 65 37.92 81.53 20.78
C LEU A 65 38.46 80.32 21.57
N LEU A 66 38.08 80.20 22.85
CA LEU A 66 38.56 79.14 23.74
C LEU A 66 37.64 77.91 23.67
N GLU A 67 37.88 77.01 22.72
CA GLU A 67 37.09 75.78 22.55
C GLU A 67 37.46 74.68 23.56
N LYS A 68 38.72 74.63 24.01
CA LYS A 68 39.25 73.63 24.96
C LYS A 68 39.06 74.07 26.43
N PRO A 69 39.13 73.15 27.41
CA PRO A 69 39.08 73.47 28.84
C PRO A 69 40.37 74.20 29.30
N VAL A 70 40.52 75.45 28.87
CA VAL A 70 41.58 76.35 29.31
C VAL A 70 41.16 76.99 30.62
N SER A 71 41.98 76.84 31.67
CA SER A 71 41.78 77.56 32.92
C SER A 71 42.22 79.02 32.74
N ILE A 72 41.54 79.96 33.38
CA ILE A 72 41.77 81.40 33.15
C ILE A 72 42.24 82.04 34.45
N ILE A 73 43.27 82.87 34.35
CA ILE A 73 43.77 83.70 35.45
C ILE A 73 43.69 85.15 34.99
N ILE A 74 42.88 85.95 35.67
CA ILE A 74 42.73 87.36 35.38
C ILE A 74 43.72 88.15 36.24
N THR A 75 44.52 88.99 35.61
CA THR A 75 45.55 89.80 36.26
C THR A 75 45.25 91.28 36.15
N GLY A 76 45.67 92.07 37.12
CA GLY A 76 45.47 93.52 37.12
C GLY A 76 45.80 94.15 38.47
N SER A 77 45.72 95.47 38.55
CA SER A 77 45.97 96.24 39.78
C SER A 77 44.70 96.59 40.56
N GLU A 78 43.51 96.48 39.93
CA GLU A 78 42.21 96.86 40.51
C GLU A 78 41.35 95.64 40.85
N GLU A 79 41.23 95.32 42.14
CA GLU A 79 40.52 94.11 42.61
C GLU A 79 39.02 94.10 42.27
N GLU A 80 38.35 95.26 42.38
CA GLU A 80 36.90 95.39 42.11
C GLU A 80 36.58 95.16 40.62
N GLU A 81 37.43 95.65 39.71
CA GLU A 81 37.24 95.44 38.27
C GLU A 81 37.47 93.98 37.87
N ILE A 82 38.48 93.33 38.46
CA ILE A 82 38.75 91.90 38.25
C ILE A 82 37.57 91.04 38.71
N LYS A 83 37.03 91.29 39.90
CA LYS A 83 35.87 90.55 40.43
C LYS A 83 34.65 90.67 39.54
N LYS A 84 34.40 91.86 38.98
CA LYS A 84 33.31 92.07 38.02
C LYS A 84 33.49 91.21 36.77
N ILE A 85 34.71 91.14 36.23
CA ILE A 85 35.00 90.39 35.01
C ILE A 85 34.93 88.87 35.24
N ILE A 86 35.39 88.36 36.40
CA ILE A 86 35.26 86.92 36.75
C ILE A 86 33.81 86.44 36.59
N ASN A 87 32.83 87.25 37.02
CA ASN A 87 31.41 86.94 36.92
C ASN A 87 30.88 86.94 35.47
N GLU A 88 31.60 87.55 34.52
CA GLU A 88 31.24 87.55 33.11
C GLU A 88 31.77 86.33 32.34
N TRP A 89 32.54 85.45 32.98
CA TRP A 89 33.02 84.21 32.40
C TRP A 89 32.08 83.04 32.76
N SER A 90 32.00 82.04 31.87
CA SER A 90 31.07 80.92 32.05
C SER A 90 31.42 80.05 33.27
N LEU A 91 30.41 79.61 34.01
CA LEU A 91 30.53 78.72 35.18
C LEU A 91 31.22 77.37 34.87
N ASN A 92 31.33 77.01 33.59
CA ASN A 92 31.96 75.76 33.15
C ASN A 92 33.49 75.86 33.00
N ARG A 93 34.10 77.02 33.28
CA ARG A 93 35.56 77.23 33.24
C ARG A 93 36.09 77.54 34.63
N TYR A 94 37.30 77.07 34.92
CA TYR A 94 38.02 77.51 36.11
C TYR A 94 38.56 78.91 35.85
N VAL A 95 38.08 79.89 36.62
CA VAL A 95 38.52 81.28 36.55
C VAL A 95 39.00 81.69 37.92
N ASP A 96 40.22 82.21 37.97
CA ASP A 96 40.82 82.74 39.20
C ASP A 96 41.51 84.07 38.88
N HIS A 97 42.11 84.71 39.88
CA HIS A 97 42.75 86.00 39.69
C HIS A 97 44.01 86.19 40.50
N HIS A 98 44.83 87.14 40.08
CA HIS A 98 45.99 87.59 40.82
C HIS A 98 46.22 89.09 40.66
N ILE A 99 46.37 89.79 41.79
CA ILE A 99 46.64 91.23 41.80
C ILE A 99 48.13 91.46 41.58
N ILE A 100 48.49 92.28 40.58
CA ILE A 100 49.89 92.62 40.28
C ILE A 100 50.25 93.97 40.90
N LEU A 101 51.24 93.97 41.80
CA LEU A 101 51.85 95.15 42.39
C LEU A 101 53.35 95.15 42.07
N LEU A 102 53.80 96.02 41.15
CA LEU A 102 55.17 96.02 40.60
C LEU A 102 56.28 96.27 41.63
N LYS A 103 55.96 96.76 42.84
CA LYS A 103 56.93 97.05 43.92
C LYS A 103 57.00 95.98 45.01
N GLU A 104 55.93 95.19 45.20
CA GLU A 104 55.83 94.12 46.21
C GLU A 104 54.92 93.00 45.66
N HIS A 105 55.49 92.07 44.89
CA HIS A 105 54.73 91.00 44.26
C HIS A 105 54.74 89.72 45.12
N ASP A 106 53.56 89.20 45.48
CA ASP A 106 53.44 87.90 46.16
C ASP A 106 53.50 86.76 45.13
N GLU A 107 54.74 86.38 44.78
CA GLU A 107 55.01 85.25 43.89
C GLU A 107 54.39 83.94 44.41
N LYS A 108 54.35 83.74 45.74
CA LYS A 108 53.83 82.51 46.34
C LYS A 108 52.32 82.41 46.18
N ALA A 109 51.58 83.52 46.21
CA ALA A 109 50.16 83.55 45.88
C ALA A 109 49.92 83.24 44.40
N PHE A 110 50.65 83.90 43.49
CA PHE A 110 50.51 83.67 42.05
C PHE A 110 50.79 82.21 41.67
N PHE A 111 51.88 81.62 42.20
CA PHE A 111 52.22 80.23 41.93
C PHE A 111 51.17 79.24 42.43
N ARG A 112 50.50 79.52 43.55
CA ARG A 112 49.39 78.68 44.03
C ARG A 112 48.21 78.70 43.06
N VAL A 113 47.83 79.89 42.60
CA VAL A 113 46.73 80.08 41.64
C VAL A 113 47.08 79.42 40.30
N LEU A 114 48.29 79.67 39.79
CA LEU A 114 48.75 79.12 38.52
C LEU A 114 48.84 77.60 38.54
N LYS A 115 49.43 77.01 39.60
CA LYS A 115 49.52 75.56 39.74
C LYS A 115 48.13 74.91 39.77
N LYS A 116 47.19 75.49 40.52
CA LYS A 116 45.81 75.00 40.61
C LYS A 116 45.07 75.10 39.27
N ALA A 117 45.28 76.18 38.52
CA ALA A 117 44.71 76.36 37.18
C ALA A 117 45.25 75.32 36.18
N VAL A 118 46.56 75.07 36.18
CA VAL A 118 47.20 74.03 35.34
C VAL A 118 46.68 72.64 35.69
N GLU A 119 46.67 72.29 36.98
CA GLU A 119 46.16 70.99 37.47
C GLU A 119 44.69 70.78 37.09
N HIS A 120 43.84 71.79 37.25
CA HIS A 120 42.44 71.72 36.88
C HIS A 120 42.25 71.48 35.37
N SER A 121 42.97 72.20 34.50
CA SER A 121 42.85 72.05 33.05
C SER A 121 43.26 70.63 32.62
N LEU A 122 44.37 70.12 33.14
CA LEU A 122 44.86 68.77 32.84
C LEU A 122 43.88 67.69 33.30
N LEU A 123 43.38 67.78 34.54
CA LEU A 123 42.37 66.85 35.07
C LEU A 123 41.09 66.88 34.25
N LYS A 124 40.64 68.07 33.82
CA LYS A 124 39.43 68.21 33.02
C LYS A 124 39.60 67.59 31.63
N MET A 125 40.74 67.78 30.98
CA MET A 125 41.07 67.09 29.72
C MET A 125 41.09 65.57 29.88
N GLU A 126 41.68 65.07 30.97
CA GLU A 126 41.72 63.63 31.26
C GLU A 126 40.31 63.04 31.45
N VAL A 127 39.44 63.76 32.18
CA VAL A 127 38.03 63.38 32.36
C VAL A 127 37.28 63.37 31.02
N GLU A 128 37.45 64.39 30.18
CA GLU A 128 36.80 64.46 28.86
C GLU A 128 37.26 63.31 27.94
N ASN A 129 38.56 62.98 27.95
CA ASN A 129 39.09 61.85 27.21
C ASN A 129 38.56 60.50 27.72
N LEU A 130 38.47 60.31 29.04
CA LEU A 130 37.91 59.11 29.64
C LEU A 130 36.41 58.94 29.31
N ILE A 131 35.64 60.04 29.33
CA ILE A 131 34.23 60.02 28.90
C ILE A 131 34.13 59.56 27.45
N HIS A 132 34.92 60.15 26.55
CA HIS A 132 34.91 59.76 25.14
C HIS A 132 35.29 58.29 24.94
N TYR A 133 36.31 57.80 25.66
CA TYR A 133 36.71 56.39 25.62
C TYR A 133 35.60 55.45 26.11
N ILE A 134 34.92 55.80 27.20
CA ILE A 134 33.79 55.02 27.73
C ILE A 134 32.64 54.98 26.71
N GLU A 135 32.33 56.11 26.08
CA GLU A 135 31.28 56.19 25.06
C GLU A 135 31.61 55.31 23.84
N GLN A 136 32.84 55.37 23.33
CA GLN A 136 33.30 54.51 22.23
C GLN A 136 33.22 53.02 22.61
N THR A 137 33.77 52.65 23.77
CA THR A 137 33.76 51.26 24.26
C THR A 137 32.33 50.74 24.42
N LYS A 138 31.39 51.59 24.87
CA LYS A 138 29.98 51.22 25.00
C LYS A 138 29.32 50.93 23.66
N VAL A 139 29.68 51.67 22.60
CA VAL A 139 29.21 51.39 21.23
C VAL A 139 29.75 50.04 20.77
N GLU A 140 31.05 49.80 20.91
CA GLU A 140 31.68 48.52 20.52
C GLU A 140 31.06 47.31 21.24
N ILE A 141 30.78 47.43 22.54
CA ILE A 141 30.12 46.37 23.31
C ILE A 141 28.70 46.11 22.80
N ASN A 142 27.94 47.15 22.48
CA ASN A 142 26.58 46.99 21.95
C ASN A 142 26.57 46.33 20.58
N ASP A 143 27.51 46.69 19.71
CA ASP A 143 27.67 46.08 18.38
C ASP A 143 28.02 44.60 18.51
N ALA A 144 29.01 44.26 19.35
CA ALA A 144 29.37 42.87 19.66
C ALA A 144 28.18 42.07 20.23
N TYR A 145 27.36 42.68 21.10
CA TYR A 145 26.18 42.04 21.65
C TYR A 145 25.10 41.80 20.58
N SER A 146 24.96 42.72 19.62
CA SER A 146 24.06 42.56 18.48
C SER A 146 24.51 41.40 17.57
N GLU A 147 25.79 41.33 17.24
CA GLU A 147 26.36 40.23 16.45
C GLU A 147 26.17 38.87 17.14
N ILE A 148 26.46 38.77 18.44
CA ILE A 148 26.23 37.55 19.22
C ILE A 148 24.75 37.13 19.17
N LYS A 149 23.82 38.10 19.26
CA LYS A 149 22.38 37.84 19.18
C LYS A 149 21.98 37.32 17.80
N GLU A 150 22.52 37.89 16.73
CA GLU A 150 22.29 37.42 15.36
C GLU A 150 22.83 36.00 15.15
N ILE A 151 24.07 35.73 15.57
CA ILE A 151 24.67 34.38 15.52
C ILE A 151 23.81 33.38 16.29
N LYS A 152 23.37 33.74 17.51
CA LYS A 152 22.49 32.88 18.32
C LYS A 152 21.18 32.56 17.61
N ASN A 153 20.54 33.56 17.00
CA ASN A 153 19.29 33.35 16.26
C ASN A 153 19.51 32.46 15.03
N PHE A 154 20.57 32.70 14.26
CA PHE A 154 20.93 31.89 13.10
C PHE A 154 21.21 30.43 13.49
N VAL A 155 21.96 30.21 14.57
CA VAL A 155 22.26 28.86 15.09
C VAL A 155 20.98 28.16 15.55
N ASN A 156 20.10 28.85 16.29
CA ASN A 156 18.83 28.28 16.73
C ASN A 156 17.94 27.89 15.54
N GLU A 157 17.78 28.77 14.54
CA GLU A 157 16.99 28.43 13.34
C GLU A 157 17.60 27.25 12.57
N SER A 158 18.93 27.23 12.42
CA SER A 158 19.63 26.16 11.72
C SER A 158 19.48 24.82 12.43
N ILE A 159 19.60 24.79 13.77
CA ILE A 159 19.40 23.59 14.58
C ILE A 159 17.95 23.10 14.47
N ILE A 160 16.96 24.01 14.55
CA ILE A 160 15.54 23.64 14.42
C ILE A 160 15.29 23.01 13.04
N ARG A 161 15.76 23.62 11.95
CA ARG A 161 15.58 23.08 10.59
C ARG A 161 16.24 21.71 10.43
N GLU A 162 17.42 21.50 11.01
CA GLU A 162 18.11 20.20 10.96
C GLU A 162 17.37 19.14 11.79
N LEU A 163 16.84 19.50 12.96
CA LEU A 163 16.02 18.60 13.79
C LEU A 163 14.71 18.22 13.08
N GLU A 164 14.02 19.16 12.44
CA GLU A 164 12.82 18.90 11.63
C GLU A 164 13.12 17.92 10.51
N LYS A 165 14.22 18.12 9.77
CA LYS A 165 14.66 17.22 8.70
C LYS A 165 14.98 15.81 9.23
N ARG A 166 15.63 15.70 10.39
CA ARG A 166 15.93 14.41 11.03
C ARG A 166 14.66 13.68 11.47
N LEU A 167 13.72 14.39 12.09
CA LEU A 167 12.43 13.84 12.48
C LEU A 167 11.64 13.33 11.26
N GLU A 168 11.67 14.07 10.15
CA GLU A 168 11.02 13.64 8.90
C GLU A 168 11.65 12.36 8.34
N LEU A 169 12.99 12.26 8.34
CA LEU A 169 13.72 11.07 7.90
C LEU A 169 13.46 9.87 8.82
N GLU A 170 13.44 10.07 10.13
CA GLU A 170 13.19 9.01 11.11
C GLU A 170 11.74 8.51 11.02
N ALA A 171 10.77 9.40 10.86
CA ALA A 171 9.38 9.04 10.62
C ALA A 171 9.22 8.21 9.34
N LYS A 172 9.88 8.63 8.24
CA LYS A 172 9.94 7.86 6.99
C LYS A 172 10.55 6.47 7.22
N HIS A 173 11.67 6.38 7.94
CA HIS A 173 12.34 5.12 8.23
C HIS A 173 11.48 4.15 9.05
N ILE A 174 10.83 4.64 10.12
CA ILE A 174 9.91 3.84 10.94
C ILE A 174 8.73 3.34 10.08
N TRP A 175 8.21 4.20 9.21
CA TRP A 175 7.13 3.84 8.30
C TRP A 175 7.55 2.73 7.32
N PHE A 176 8.69 2.88 6.64
CA PHE A 176 9.24 1.84 5.75
C PHE A 176 9.47 0.52 6.47
N LYS A 177 9.92 0.55 7.73
CA LYS A 177 10.12 -0.66 8.54
C LYS A 177 8.80 -1.38 8.81
N LYS A 178 7.73 -0.66 9.16
CA LYS A 178 6.40 -1.25 9.37
C LYS A 178 5.81 -1.79 8.08
N GLU A 179 5.96 -1.08 6.97
CA GLU A 179 5.53 -1.54 5.64
C GLU A 179 6.24 -2.84 5.27
N LYS A 180 7.58 -2.89 5.41
CA LYS A 180 8.36 -4.09 5.14
C LYS A 180 7.91 -5.29 5.98
N GLN A 181 7.63 -5.09 7.27
CA GLN A 181 7.13 -6.15 8.15
C GLN A 181 5.77 -6.69 7.67
N LYS A 182 4.85 -5.81 7.25
CA LYS A 182 3.57 -6.24 6.66
C LYS A 182 3.78 -7.07 5.39
N ILE A 183 4.69 -6.66 4.50
CA ILE A 183 5.02 -7.46 3.31
C ILE A 183 5.51 -8.84 3.73
N GLU A 184 6.46 -8.93 4.67
CA GLU A 184 6.99 -10.22 5.14
C GLU A 184 5.90 -11.13 5.72
N GLU A 185 4.90 -10.57 6.41
CA GLU A 185 3.75 -11.29 6.93
C GLU A 185 2.83 -11.82 5.81
N ILE A 186 2.49 -10.97 4.84
CA ILE A 186 1.73 -11.36 3.64
C ILE A 186 2.44 -12.51 2.92
N LEU A 187 3.75 -12.40 2.71
CA LEU A 187 4.53 -13.45 2.06
C LEU A 187 4.46 -14.77 2.84
N LYS A 188 4.59 -14.71 4.17
CA LYS A 188 4.47 -15.90 5.01
C LYS A 188 3.08 -16.55 4.88
N ASN A 189 2.01 -15.75 4.85
CA ASN A 189 0.65 -16.25 4.67
C ASN A 189 0.48 -16.96 3.32
N ILE A 190 1.02 -16.38 2.23
CA ILE A 190 1.05 -17.01 0.91
C ILE A 190 1.76 -18.37 0.95
N TYR A 191 2.91 -18.46 1.60
CA TYR A 191 3.67 -19.71 1.67
C TYR A 191 2.99 -20.80 2.51
N VAL A 192 2.27 -20.41 3.57
CA VAL A 192 1.56 -21.34 4.46
C VAL A 192 0.23 -21.82 3.85
N ALA A 193 -0.38 -21.04 2.96
CA ALA A 193 -1.64 -21.39 2.32
C ALA A 193 -1.60 -22.78 1.67
N ASN A 194 -2.58 -23.63 2.02
CA ASN A 194 -2.77 -24.98 1.49
C ASN A 194 -4.10 -25.14 0.74
N ASP A 195 -4.95 -24.12 0.76
CA ASP A 195 -6.17 -24.04 -0.03
C ASP A 195 -6.39 -22.60 -0.50
N VAL A 196 -7.36 -22.43 -1.40
CA VAL A 196 -7.70 -21.14 -2.00
C VAL A 196 -8.35 -20.18 -1.00
N THR A 197 -9.06 -20.71 -0.01
CA THR A 197 -9.70 -19.90 1.04
C THR A 197 -8.65 -19.23 1.92
N SER A 198 -7.52 -19.89 2.19
CA SER A 198 -6.38 -19.34 2.92
C SER A 198 -5.70 -18.18 2.19
N LEU A 199 -5.95 -18.01 0.88
CA LEU A 199 -5.47 -16.86 0.12
C LEU A 199 -6.39 -15.63 0.24
N LEU A 200 -7.60 -15.75 0.80
CA LEU A 200 -8.50 -14.61 1.02
C LEU A 200 -7.88 -13.55 1.93
N ASP A 201 -7.37 -13.99 3.08
CA ASP A 201 -6.82 -13.07 4.08
C ASP A 201 -5.65 -12.28 3.48
N THR A 202 -4.82 -12.96 2.70
CA THR A 202 -3.73 -12.35 1.94
C THR A 202 -4.22 -11.26 0.99
N VAL A 203 -5.32 -11.49 0.28
CA VAL A 203 -5.86 -10.53 -0.69
C VAL A 203 -6.29 -9.23 0.02
N TYR A 204 -6.92 -9.34 1.19
CA TYR A 204 -7.26 -8.17 2.00
C TYR A 204 -6.03 -7.43 2.51
N GLU A 205 -4.99 -8.14 2.94
CA GLU A 205 -3.73 -7.54 3.40
C GLU A 205 -2.99 -6.80 2.26
N ILE A 206 -3.01 -7.36 1.04
CA ILE A 206 -2.44 -6.71 -0.16
C ILE A 206 -3.19 -5.41 -0.47
N LYS A 207 -4.52 -5.43 -0.38
CA LYS A 207 -5.32 -4.22 -0.55
C LYS A 207 -4.97 -3.13 0.48
N ASP A 208 -4.82 -3.51 1.76
CA ASP A 208 -4.50 -2.57 2.84
C ASP A 208 -3.10 -1.95 2.67
N ILE A 209 -2.10 -2.75 2.31
CA ILE A 209 -0.73 -2.23 2.14
C ILE A 209 -0.63 -1.28 0.94
N ILE A 210 -1.30 -1.62 -0.17
CA ILE A 210 -1.38 -0.75 -1.35
C ILE A 210 -2.35 0.42 -1.12
N GLN A 211 -3.14 0.41 -0.03
CA GLN A 211 -4.17 1.41 0.24
C GLN A 211 -5.12 1.58 -0.94
N ALA A 212 -5.56 0.47 -1.52
CA ALA A 212 -6.54 0.45 -2.60
C ALA A 212 -7.96 0.31 -2.03
N SER A 213 -8.96 0.78 -2.76
CA SER A 213 -10.36 0.60 -2.39
C SER A 213 -10.83 -0.83 -2.64
N SER A 214 -10.29 -1.48 -3.68
CA SER A 214 -10.68 -2.81 -4.12
C SER A 214 -9.53 -3.52 -4.86
N ILE A 215 -9.58 -4.86 -4.91
CA ILE A 215 -8.60 -5.74 -5.57
C ILE A 215 -9.29 -6.87 -6.35
N SER A 216 -8.71 -7.23 -7.50
CA SER A 216 -9.12 -8.38 -8.30
C SER A 216 -7.92 -9.21 -8.76
N ILE A 217 -8.11 -10.52 -8.85
CA ILE A 217 -7.12 -11.49 -9.33
C ILE A 217 -7.77 -12.33 -10.42
N TYR A 218 -7.12 -12.45 -11.56
CA TYR A 218 -7.54 -13.32 -12.65
C TYR A 218 -6.48 -14.37 -12.92
N ILE A 219 -6.93 -15.53 -13.35
CA ILE A 219 -6.09 -16.61 -13.87
C ILE A 219 -6.36 -16.72 -15.37
N LEU A 220 -5.31 -16.87 -16.16
CA LEU A 220 -5.42 -17.16 -17.58
C LEU A 220 -5.96 -18.58 -17.76
N ASP A 221 -6.99 -18.70 -18.56
CA ASP A 221 -7.64 -19.95 -18.94
C ASP A 221 -7.83 -19.96 -20.47
N GLU A 222 -8.05 -21.13 -21.04
CA GLU A 222 -8.22 -21.28 -22.48
C GLU A 222 -9.39 -22.21 -22.78
N ASP A 223 -10.25 -21.81 -23.72
CA ASP A 223 -11.27 -22.68 -24.28
C ASP A 223 -11.39 -22.45 -25.80
N GLU A 224 -11.86 -23.45 -26.53
CA GLU A 224 -12.05 -23.40 -27.98
C GLU A 224 -13.06 -22.33 -28.42
N THR A 225 -14.06 -22.03 -27.58
CA THR A 225 -15.12 -21.07 -27.93
C THR A 225 -14.67 -19.61 -27.78
N LEU A 226 -13.94 -19.33 -26.71
CA LEU A 226 -13.53 -17.97 -26.32
C LEU A 226 -12.06 -17.68 -26.65
N GLY A 227 -11.28 -18.69 -27.02
CA GLY A 227 -9.83 -18.61 -27.06
C GLY A 227 -9.24 -18.47 -25.66
N LYS A 228 -8.13 -17.74 -25.54
CA LYS A 228 -7.56 -17.38 -24.23
C LYS A 228 -8.41 -16.30 -23.58
N PHE A 229 -8.74 -16.49 -22.30
CA PHE A 229 -9.48 -15.54 -21.50
C PHE A 229 -8.97 -15.50 -20.06
N LEU A 230 -9.23 -14.40 -19.37
CA LEU A 230 -8.95 -14.24 -17.96
C LEU A 230 -10.19 -14.63 -17.17
N LYS A 231 -10.07 -15.72 -16.42
CA LYS A 231 -11.05 -16.20 -15.46
C LYS A 231 -10.80 -15.52 -14.11
N PRO A 232 -11.77 -14.77 -13.58
CA PRO A 232 -11.59 -14.11 -12.30
C PRO A 232 -11.60 -15.13 -11.15
N LEU A 233 -10.55 -15.08 -10.35
CA LEU A 233 -10.40 -15.83 -9.11
C LEU A 233 -10.95 -15.00 -7.95
N VAL A 234 -10.51 -13.75 -7.86
CA VAL A 234 -11.04 -12.74 -6.94
C VAL A 234 -11.53 -11.56 -7.77
N TRP A 235 -12.68 -11.05 -7.41
CA TRP A 235 -13.26 -9.87 -8.00
C TRP A 235 -13.83 -9.00 -6.92
N ASP A 236 -13.44 -7.73 -6.91
CA ASP A 236 -13.95 -6.73 -5.98
C ASP A 236 -13.94 -7.23 -4.52
N ASP A 237 -12.77 -7.67 -4.07
CA ASP A 237 -12.52 -8.22 -2.73
C ASP A 237 -13.17 -9.59 -2.40
N ALA A 238 -13.87 -10.23 -3.35
CA ALA A 238 -14.57 -11.49 -3.11
C ALA A 238 -14.20 -12.61 -4.10
N PHE A 239 -14.14 -13.86 -3.62
CA PHE A 239 -14.09 -15.01 -4.53
C PHE A 239 -15.40 -15.14 -5.28
N LEU A 240 -15.32 -15.20 -6.61
CA LEU A 240 -16.51 -15.32 -7.44
C LEU A 240 -17.07 -16.73 -7.42
N LEU A 241 -18.39 -16.76 -7.35
CA LEU A 241 -19.20 -17.94 -7.49
C LEU A 241 -19.39 -18.23 -8.98
N HIS A 242 -19.51 -19.51 -9.35
CA HIS A 242 -19.56 -19.92 -10.75
C HIS A 242 -20.58 -19.18 -11.66
N PRO A 243 -21.79 -18.78 -11.18
CA PRO A 243 -22.72 -18.01 -12.00
C PRO A 243 -22.23 -16.60 -12.35
N GLU A 244 -21.32 -16.04 -11.53
CA GLU A 244 -20.80 -14.68 -11.68
C GLU A 244 -19.50 -14.68 -12.50
N ILE A 245 -18.75 -15.78 -12.52
CA ILE A 245 -17.50 -15.91 -13.30
C ILE A 245 -17.72 -15.42 -14.74
N SER A 246 -18.76 -15.89 -15.43
CA SER A 246 -19.04 -15.51 -16.82
C SER A 246 -19.27 -14.00 -17.03
N LYS A 247 -19.76 -13.27 -16.02
CA LYS A 247 -19.97 -11.81 -16.11
C LYS A 247 -18.67 -11.02 -15.98
N HIS A 248 -17.66 -11.63 -15.38
CA HIS A 248 -16.39 -11.00 -15.02
C HIS A 248 -15.21 -11.61 -15.81
N THR A 249 -15.46 -12.60 -16.67
CA THR A 249 -14.52 -13.15 -17.64
C THR A 249 -14.10 -12.09 -18.65
N VAL A 250 -12.80 -12.02 -18.93
CA VAL A 250 -12.23 -11.06 -19.89
C VAL A 250 -11.60 -11.80 -21.06
N LEU A 251 -12.06 -11.56 -22.28
CA LEU A 251 -11.40 -12.10 -23.47
C LEU A 251 -10.04 -11.42 -23.67
N ILE A 252 -8.99 -12.19 -23.96
CA ILE A 252 -7.65 -11.62 -24.16
C ILE A 252 -7.62 -10.63 -25.32
N GLU A 253 -8.48 -10.83 -26.34
CA GLU A 253 -8.59 -9.93 -27.49
C GLU A 253 -9.41 -8.65 -27.21
N SER A 254 -10.10 -8.57 -26.08
CA SER A 254 -10.95 -7.42 -25.75
C SER A 254 -10.16 -6.15 -25.40
N GLN A 255 -10.83 -5.00 -25.58
CA GLN A 255 -10.30 -3.69 -25.21
C GLN A 255 -10.54 -3.44 -23.71
N ASP A 256 -9.62 -3.98 -22.89
CA ASP A 256 -9.75 -4.03 -21.44
C ASP A 256 -8.35 -3.94 -20.79
N PHE A 257 -8.23 -3.33 -19.60
CA PHE A 257 -6.94 -3.24 -18.89
C PHE A 257 -6.33 -4.61 -18.60
N ALA A 258 -7.12 -5.56 -18.09
CA ALA A 258 -6.64 -6.88 -17.73
C ALA A 258 -6.15 -7.62 -18.99
N ALA A 259 -6.94 -7.55 -20.07
CA ALA A 259 -6.61 -8.13 -21.36
C ALA A 259 -5.32 -7.53 -21.95
N PHE A 260 -5.15 -6.21 -21.84
CA PHE A 260 -3.92 -5.53 -22.29
C PHE A 260 -2.70 -6.05 -21.51
N VAL A 261 -2.76 -6.08 -20.18
CA VAL A 261 -1.65 -6.54 -19.34
C VAL A 261 -1.29 -7.99 -19.67
N ALA A 262 -2.30 -8.85 -19.83
CA ALA A 262 -2.06 -10.25 -20.18
C ALA A 262 -1.48 -10.43 -21.59
N ARG A 263 -1.91 -9.62 -22.56
CA ARG A 263 -1.43 -9.71 -23.95
C ARG A 263 -0.01 -9.19 -24.12
N TYR A 264 0.29 -8.05 -23.52
CA TYR A 264 1.56 -7.34 -23.73
C TYR A 264 2.59 -7.60 -22.63
N ARG A 265 2.23 -8.28 -21.54
CA ARG A 265 3.10 -8.57 -20.39
C ARG A 265 3.66 -7.29 -19.74
N GLN A 266 2.90 -6.20 -19.84
CA GLN A 266 3.27 -4.88 -19.35
C GLN A 266 2.29 -4.42 -18.28
N GLU A 267 2.82 -3.97 -17.15
CA GLU A 267 2.01 -3.32 -16.12
C GLU A 267 1.45 -1.98 -16.60
N ILE A 268 0.29 -1.63 -16.06
CA ILE A 268 -0.41 -0.38 -16.34
C ILE A 268 -0.67 0.33 -15.01
N ASN A 269 -0.31 1.61 -14.93
CA ASN A 269 -0.69 2.50 -13.83
C ASN A 269 -1.34 3.76 -14.42
N ILE A 270 -2.66 3.89 -14.29
CA ILE A 270 -3.42 5.03 -14.83
C ILE A 270 -4.02 5.83 -13.69
N THR A 271 -3.70 7.12 -13.67
CA THR A 271 -4.11 8.06 -12.61
C THR A 271 -5.44 8.75 -12.88
N ASP A 272 -5.89 8.77 -14.14
CA ASP A 272 -7.17 9.33 -14.57
C ASP A 272 -7.76 8.48 -15.71
N LEU A 273 -8.89 7.84 -15.42
CA LEU A 273 -9.56 6.90 -16.32
C LEU A 273 -10.64 7.53 -17.21
N SER A 274 -10.89 8.84 -17.09
CA SER A 274 -12.07 9.49 -17.68
C SER A 274 -12.22 9.32 -19.20
N ASN A 275 -11.12 9.12 -19.94
CA ASN A 275 -11.11 8.97 -21.40
C ASN A 275 -10.27 7.77 -21.89
N ASP A 276 -9.89 6.84 -21.01
CA ASP A 276 -9.07 5.70 -21.44
C ASP A 276 -9.94 4.69 -22.21
N ILE A 277 -9.52 4.38 -23.44
CA ILE A 277 -10.24 3.48 -24.34
C ILE A 277 -10.37 2.05 -23.80
N ARG A 278 -9.55 1.65 -22.83
CA ARG A 278 -9.58 0.33 -22.17
C ARG A 278 -10.61 0.24 -21.03
N MET A 279 -11.34 1.31 -20.76
CA MET A 279 -12.51 1.31 -19.88
C MET A 279 -13.64 0.50 -20.52
N SER A 280 -13.59 -0.82 -20.34
CA SER A 280 -14.58 -1.76 -20.88
C SER A 280 -15.95 -1.66 -20.17
N LYS A 281 -17.00 -2.19 -20.80
CA LYS A 281 -18.36 -2.23 -20.22
C LYS A 281 -18.40 -2.92 -18.84
N ARG A 282 -17.55 -3.93 -18.65
CA ARG A 282 -17.39 -4.66 -17.38
C ARG A 282 -17.10 -3.71 -16.22
N TYR A 283 -16.17 -2.77 -16.40
CA TYR A 283 -15.85 -1.77 -15.39
C TYR A 283 -17.01 -0.78 -15.16
N LEU A 284 -17.62 -0.30 -16.25
CA LEU A 284 -18.65 0.74 -16.20
C LEU A 284 -19.98 0.26 -15.59
N GLU A 285 -20.36 -1.00 -15.83
CA GLU A 285 -21.65 -1.54 -15.38
C GLU A 285 -21.62 -1.99 -13.91
N GLN A 286 -20.44 -2.22 -13.34
CA GLN A 286 -20.30 -2.94 -12.07
C GLN A 286 -19.70 -2.09 -10.93
N PHE A 287 -18.86 -1.09 -11.24
CA PHE A 287 -18.39 -0.13 -10.23
C PHE A 287 -19.30 1.12 -10.22
N LYS A 288 -19.91 1.41 -9.06
CA LYS A 288 -20.55 2.71 -8.78
C LYS A 288 -19.65 3.44 -7.77
N PRO A 289 -19.37 4.76 -7.81
CA PRO A 289 -18.99 5.72 -8.89
C PRO A 289 -18.02 5.21 -9.98
N PRO A 290 -17.68 6.03 -11.02
CA PRO A 290 -16.65 5.66 -11.99
C PRO A 290 -15.28 5.50 -11.31
N LEU A 291 -14.58 4.42 -11.67
CA LEU A 291 -13.19 4.20 -11.30
C LEU A 291 -12.34 5.43 -11.64
N LYS A 292 -11.52 5.86 -10.71
CA LYS A 292 -10.66 7.06 -10.85
C LYS A 292 -9.28 6.68 -11.32
N ASN A 293 -8.70 5.65 -10.71
CA ASN A 293 -7.36 5.16 -11.04
C ASN A 293 -7.27 3.64 -10.87
N ILE A 294 -6.33 3.04 -11.60
CA ILE A 294 -6.09 1.59 -11.62
C ILE A 294 -4.60 1.31 -11.70
N LEU A 295 -4.16 0.28 -10.98
CA LEU A 295 -2.85 -0.33 -11.14
C LEU A 295 -3.06 -1.82 -11.43
N CYS A 296 -2.51 -2.28 -12.56
CA CYS A 296 -2.69 -3.62 -13.08
C CYS A 296 -1.31 -4.21 -13.41
N VAL A 297 -0.98 -5.38 -12.84
CA VAL A 297 0.31 -6.04 -13.04
C VAL A 297 0.11 -7.50 -13.49
N PRO A 298 0.98 -8.04 -14.35
CA PRO A 298 0.87 -9.42 -14.77
C PRO A 298 1.34 -10.37 -13.65
N ILE A 299 0.72 -11.53 -13.56
CA ILE A 299 1.17 -12.66 -12.73
C ILE A 299 1.93 -13.61 -13.66
N MET A 300 3.24 -13.72 -13.47
CA MET A 300 4.16 -14.40 -14.37
C MET A 300 4.63 -15.74 -13.80
N HIS A 301 4.65 -16.80 -14.61
CA HIS A 301 5.29 -18.07 -14.30
C HIS A 301 6.09 -18.54 -15.51
N ASP A 302 7.37 -18.88 -15.34
CA ASP A 302 8.27 -19.31 -16.42
C ASP A 302 8.21 -18.43 -17.68
N GLN A 303 8.22 -17.10 -17.49
CA GLN A 303 8.10 -16.06 -18.54
C GLN A 303 6.75 -15.98 -19.27
N GLU A 304 5.78 -16.82 -18.91
CA GLU A 304 4.41 -16.77 -19.41
C GLU A 304 3.48 -16.06 -18.43
N VAL A 305 2.45 -15.41 -18.96
CA VAL A 305 1.39 -14.82 -18.12
C VAL A 305 0.44 -15.93 -17.72
N ILE A 306 0.29 -16.16 -16.41
CA ILE A 306 -0.69 -17.11 -15.88
C ILE A 306 -1.89 -16.40 -15.23
N GLY A 307 -1.86 -15.08 -15.14
CA GLY A 307 -2.92 -14.30 -14.53
C GLY A 307 -2.64 -12.80 -14.51
N VAL A 308 -3.56 -12.05 -13.91
CA VAL A 308 -3.46 -10.59 -13.77
C VAL A 308 -3.92 -10.19 -12.36
N LEU A 309 -3.21 -9.24 -11.76
CA LEU A 309 -3.54 -8.66 -10.46
C LEU A 309 -3.90 -7.18 -10.66
N GLU A 310 -5.08 -6.78 -10.19
CA GLU A 310 -5.61 -5.42 -10.32
C GLU A 310 -5.95 -4.83 -8.97
N VAL A 311 -5.62 -3.57 -8.76
CA VAL A 311 -6.08 -2.76 -7.64
C VAL A 311 -6.68 -1.46 -8.15
N TYR A 312 -7.72 -1.00 -7.45
CA TYR A 312 -8.55 0.12 -7.88
C TYR A 312 -8.57 1.22 -6.82
N ASP A 313 -8.66 2.47 -7.29
CA ASP A 313 -8.92 3.67 -6.49
C ASP A 313 -8.06 3.78 -5.22
N LYS A 314 -6.86 4.34 -5.40
CA LYS A 314 -5.94 4.69 -4.31
C LYS A 314 -6.64 5.55 -3.26
N ILE A 315 -6.62 5.07 -2.03
CA ILE A 315 -7.07 5.79 -0.83
C ILE A 315 -5.94 6.70 -0.37
N HIS A 316 -6.07 7.99 -0.64
CA HIS A 316 -5.10 8.99 -0.19
C HIS A 316 -5.29 9.34 1.28
N ARG A 317 -4.18 9.39 2.04
CA ARG A 317 -4.19 10.02 3.37
C ARG A 317 -4.34 11.54 3.22
N LYS A 318 -5.03 12.18 4.17
CA LYS A 318 -5.19 13.64 4.24
C LYS A 318 -3.81 14.31 4.02
N ASN A 319 -3.73 15.21 3.03
CA ASN A 319 -2.55 15.98 2.59
C ASN A 319 -1.63 15.36 1.52
N SER A 320 -2.02 14.28 0.83
CA SER A 320 -1.30 13.81 -0.36
C SER A 320 -1.65 14.66 -1.60
N SER A 321 -0.63 15.15 -2.32
CA SER A 321 -0.75 15.81 -3.62
C SER A 321 -0.73 14.85 -4.81
N GLU A 322 -0.40 13.57 -4.57
CA GLU A 322 -0.32 12.55 -5.60
C GLU A 322 -1.73 12.12 -6.03
N LYS A 323 -1.96 12.00 -7.34
CA LYS A 323 -3.20 11.45 -7.89
C LYS A 323 -2.93 10.01 -8.31
N GLY A 324 -3.49 9.03 -7.62
CA GLY A 324 -3.37 7.61 -7.97
C GLY A 324 -2.20 6.86 -7.32
N PHE A 325 -1.81 5.73 -7.93
CA PHE A 325 -0.77 4.83 -7.40
C PHE A 325 0.65 5.32 -7.72
N THR A 326 1.57 5.14 -6.77
CA THR A 326 2.96 5.58 -6.86
C THR A 326 3.88 4.54 -7.51
N LYS A 327 5.10 4.93 -7.88
CA LYS A 327 6.15 3.96 -8.30
C LYS A 327 6.49 2.93 -7.24
N ARG A 328 6.30 3.27 -5.96
CA ARG A 328 6.47 2.34 -4.84
C ARG A 328 5.38 1.27 -4.86
N ASP A 329 4.13 1.66 -5.11
CA ASP A 329 3.00 0.74 -5.24
C ASP A 329 3.19 -0.23 -6.41
N GLU A 330 3.66 0.27 -7.56
CA GLU A 330 4.04 -0.58 -8.71
C GLU A 330 5.05 -1.66 -8.31
N GLN A 331 6.10 -1.29 -7.58
CA GLN A 331 7.13 -2.23 -7.16
C GLN A 331 6.61 -3.26 -6.15
N ILE A 332 5.78 -2.84 -5.19
CA ILE A 332 5.17 -3.76 -4.21
C ILE A 332 4.23 -4.73 -4.93
N MET A 333 3.37 -4.24 -5.83
CA MET A 333 2.46 -5.07 -6.61
C MET A 333 3.20 -6.09 -7.48
N ARG A 334 4.33 -5.70 -8.10
CA ARG A 334 5.18 -6.62 -8.86
C ARG A 334 5.77 -7.73 -7.98
N THR A 335 6.33 -7.38 -6.83
CA THR A 335 6.84 -8.39 -5.89
C THR A 335 5.73 -9.33 -5.44
N LEU A 336 4.55 -8.80 -5.09
CA LEU A 336 3.43 -9.63 -4.66
C LEU A 336 2.90 -10.53 -5.79
N SER A 337 2.87 -10.06 -7.05
CA SER A 337 2.41 -10.87 -8.18
C SER A 337 3.32 -12.08 -8.43
N GLU A 338 4.64 -11.95 -8.22
CA GLU A 338 5.59 -13.06 -8.27
C GLU A 338 5.28 -14.12 -7.18
N HIS A 339 4.97 -13.69 -5.96
CA HIS A 339 4.63 -14.63 -4.88
C HIS A 339 3.23 -15.26 -5.05
N ILE A 340 2.25 -14.53 -5.57
CA ILE A 340 0.94 -15.08 -5.95
C ILE A 340 1.10 -16.14 -7.04
N SER A 341 2.00 -15.92 -8.01
CA SER A 341 2.32 -16.91 -9.04
C SER A 341 2.80 -18.24 -8.44
N LEU A 342 3.70 -18.18 -7.45
CA LEU A 342 4.16 -19.35 -6.71
C LEU A 342 3.01 -20.05 -5.99
N ALA A 343 2.08 -19.30 -5.39
CA ALA A 343 0.92 -19.84 -4.69
C ALA A 343 -0.05 -20.57 -5.62
N ILE A 344 -0.38 -19.94 -6.75
CA ILE A 344 -1.25 -20.51 -7.80
C ILE A 344 -0.65 -21.82 -8.31
N THR A 345 0.67 -21.85 -8.50
CA THR A 345 1.41 -23.03 -8.95
C THR A 345 1.45 -24.11 -7.85
N LYS A 346 1.78 -23.75 -6.60
CA LYS A 346 1.83 -24.67 -5.45
C LYS A 346 0.49 -25.36 -5.22
N LEU A 347 -0.61 -24.60 -5.28
CA LEU A 347 -1.97 -25.09 -5.09
C LEU A 347 -2.51 -25.81 -6.34
N ASN A 348 -1.72 -25.92 -7.41
CA ASN A 348 -2.11 -26.50 -8.70
C ASN A 348 -3.44 -25.95 -9.22
N LEU A 349 -3.73 -24.66 -9.02
CA LEU A 349 -4.97 -24.03 -9.49
C LEU A 349 -5.03 -23.91 -11.02
N ILE A 350 -3.90 -24.21 -11.68
CA ILE A 350 -3.79 -24.40 -13.13
C ILE A 350 -4.33 -25.79 -13.54
N GLN A 351 -4.19 -26.79 -12.68
CA GLN A 351 -4.61 -28.17 -12.99
C GLN A 351 -5.99 -28.51 -12.42
N TYR A 352 -6.32 -27.98 -11.24
CA TYR A 352 -7.52 -28.34 -10.49
C TYR A 352 -8.42 -27.12 -10.25
N ASP A 353 -9.72 -27.37 -10.20
CA ASP A 353 -10.74 -26.40 -9.84
C ASP A 353 -10.64 -26.07 -8.34
N ALA A 354 -10.47 -24.79 -8.03
CA ALA A 354 -10.28 -24.29 -6.67
C ALA A 354 -11.39 -24.69 -5.69
N LEU A 355 -12.63 -24.82 -6.17
CA LEU A 355 -13.77 -25.14 -5.31
C LEU A 355 -13.88 -26.63 -5.03
N THR A 356 -13.71 -27.47 -6.05
CA THR A 356 -14.01 -28.91 -5.96
C THR A 356 -12.78 -29.80 -5.82
N GLY A 357 -11.59 -29.29 -6.15
CA GLY A 357 -10.35 -30.08 -6.20
C GLY A 357 -10.30 -31.09 -7.35
N LEU A 358 -11.28 -31.08 -8.25
CA LEU A 358 -11.29 -31.92 -9.46
C LEU A 358 -10.47 -31.26 -10.57
N LEU A 359 -10.09 -32.02 -11.60
CA LEU A 359 -9.36 -31.46 -12.73
C LEU A 359 -10.17 -30.33 -13.40
N ARG A 360 -9.46 -29.37 -13.99
CA ARG A 360 -10.03 -28.43 -14.96
C ARG A 360 -10.13 -29.10 -16.35
N PRO A 361 -10.95 -28.58 -17.29
CA PRO A 361 -11.16 -29.22 -18.60
C PRO A 361 -9.88 -29.46 -19.39
N ASP A 362 -9.00 -28.47 -19.49
CA ASP A 362 -7.77 -28.56 -20.28
C ASP A 362 -6.80 -29.64 -19.77
N PRO A 363 -6.40 -29.63 -18.48
CA PRO A 363 -5.61 -30.72 -17.87
C PRO A 363 -6.27 -32.09 -17.98
N PHE A 364 -7.61 -32.16 -17.93
CA PHE A 364 -8.34 -33.39 -18.14
C PHE A 364 -8.13 -33.94 -19.56
N TYR A 365 -8.28 -33.11 -20.59
CA TYR A 365 -8.05 -33.54 -21.97
C TYR A 365 -6.59 -33.96 -22.20
N ASP A 366 -5.63 -33.24 -21.63
CA ASP A 366 -4.20 -33.61 -21.71
C ASP A 366 -3.94 -34.98 -21.09
N ASN A 367 -4.50 -35.25 -19.90
CA ASN A 367 -4.40 -36.54 -19.23
C ASN A 367 -5.06 -37.67 -20.03
N VAL A 368 -6.21 -37.41 -20.66
CA VAL A 368 -6.90 -38.37 -21.53
C VAL A 368 -6.06 -38.69 -22.76
N ILE A 369 -5.48 -37.69 -23.43
CA ILE A 369 -4.60 -37.89 -24.60
C ILE A 369 -3.40 -38.76 -24.22
N GLN A 370 -2.69 -38.40 -23.14
CA GLN A 370 -1.54 -39.18 -22.66
C GLN A 370 -1.92 -40.62 -22.33
N LYS A 371 -3.08 -40.83 -21.70
CA LYS A 371 -3.61 -42.16 -21.38
C LYS A 371 -3.87 -42.97 -22.65
N LEU A 372 -4.60 -42.38 -23.62
CA LEU A 372 -4.91 -43.02 -24.89
C LEU A 372 -3.64 -43.36 -25.69
N GLU A 373 -2.68 -42.46 -25.77
CA GLU A 373 -1.38 -42.72 -26.41
C GLU A 373 -0.59 -43.85 -25.73
N SER A 374 -0.63 -43.90 -24.40
CA SER A 374 0.01 -44.98 -23.63
C SER A 374 -0.64 -46.35 -23.90
N GLN A 375 -1.95 -46.36 -24.14
CA GLN A 375 -2.76 -47.56 -24.42
C GLN A 375 -2.66 -48.00 -25.89
N ARG A 376 -2.54 -47.07 -26.84
CA ARG A 376 -2.23 -47.38 -28.25
C ARG A 376 -0.99 -48.27 -28.39
N LYS A 377 0.04 -48.04 -27.57
CA LYS A 377 1.28 -48.83 -27.57
C LYS A 377 1.10 -50.26 -27.08
N ARG A 378 0.03 -50.57 -26.34
CA ARG A 378 -0.28 -51.91 -25.83
C ARG A 378 -1.12 -52.65 -26.87
N ARG A 379 -0.68 -53.80 -27.37
CA ARG A 379 -1.41 -54.63 -28.37
C ARG A 379 -2.58 -55.41 -27.76
N GLU A 380 -3.29 -54.85 -26.79
CA GLU A 380 -4.53 -55.46 -26.30
C GLU A 380 -5.67 -55.14 -27.29
N GLU A 381 -6.35 -56.18 -27.75
CA GLU A 381 -7.23 -56.16 -28.93
C GLU A 381 -8.65 -55.64 -28.65
N LYS A 382 -9.02 -55.31 -27.39
CA LYS A 382 -10.41 -54.96 -27.02
C LYS A 382 -10.53 -53.94 -25.88
N GLU A 383 -9.83 -52.82 -25.95
CA GLU A 383 -10.10 -51.70 -25.03
C GLU A 383 -11.19 -50.79 -25.62
N SER A 384 -12.17 -50.41 -24.79
CA SER A 384 -13.16 -49.40 -25.13
C SER A 384 -13.30 -48.37 -24.02
N TYR A 385 -13.82 -47.21 -24.42
CA TYR A 385 -13.83 -45.99 -23.65
C TYR A 385 -15.21 -45.36 -23.66
N ALA A 386 -15.49 -44.54 -22.66
CA ALA A 386 -16.68 -43.71 -22.65
C ALA A 386 -16.37 -42.31 -22.13
N MET A 387 -16.93 -41.31 -22.80
CA MET A 387 -17.02 -39.95 -22.31
C MET A 387 -18.40 -39.78 -21.69
N VAL A 388 -18.48 -39.29 -20.44
CA VAL A 388 -19.76 -39.09 -19.76
C VAL A 388 -19.87 -37.64 -19.32
N MET A 389 -20.95 -36.96 -19.71
CA MET A 389 -21.28 -35.62 -19.22
C MET A 389 -22.38 -35.74 -18.17
N GLY A 390 -22.16 -35.22 -16.98
CA GLY A 390 -23.11 -35.20 -15.87
C GLY A 390 -23.45 -33.78 -15.43
N ASP A 391 -24.69 -33.55 -15.03
CA ASP A 391 -25.17 -32.24 -14.58
C ASP A 391 -26.12 -32.36 -13.38
N VAL A 392 -26.00 -31.41 -12.45
CA VAL A 392 -26.85 -31.34 -11.24
C VAL A 392 -28.24 -30.85 -11.57
N ASP A 393 -29.22 -31.73 -11.35
CA ASP A 393 -30.60 -31.42 -11.64
C ASP A 393 -31.13 -30.32 -10.73
N TRP A 394 -31.55 -29.21 -11.34
CA TRP A 394 -32.18 -28.08 -10.63
C TRP A 394 -31.24 -27.35 -9.66
N PHE A 395 -29.93 -27.30 -9.97
CA PHE A 395 -28.96 -26.58 -9.14
C PHE A 395 -29.30 -25.10 -8.95
N LYS A 396 -29.80 -24.42 -10.00
CA LYS A 396 -30.29 -23.04 -9.86
C LYS A 396 -31.36 -22.89 -8.76
N ASN A 397 -32.33 -23.80 -8.67
CA ASN A 397 -33.36 -23.77 -7.61
C ASN A 397 -32.76 -23.95 -6.21
N TYR A 398 -31.72 -24.78 -6.09
CA TYR A 398 -31.00 -24.94 -4.83
C TYR A 398 -30.32 -23.64 -4.40
N ASN A 399 -29.59 -22.99 -5.32
CA ASN A 399 -28.90 -21.73 -5.04
C ASN A 399 -29.87 -20.60 -4.72
N ASP A 400 -30.93 -20.45 -5.51
CA ASP A 400 -31.93 -19.38 -5.34
C ASP A 400 -32.62 -19.47 -3.96
N ARG A 401 -32.74 -20.68 -3.40
CA ARG A 401 -33.39 -20.91 -2.09
C ARG A 401 -32.42 -20.85 -0.90
N ASN A 402 -31.23 -21.41 -1.05
CA ASN A 402 -30.32 -21.66 0.08
C ASN A 402 -29.10 -20.72 0.09
N GLY A 403 -29.00 -19.84 -0.90
CA GLY A 403 -27.85 -18.96 -1.11
C GLY A 403 -26.67 -19.69 -1.76
N HIS A 404 -25.84 -18.92 -2.45
CA HIS A 404 -24.74 -19.46 -3.23
C HIS A 404 -23.68 -20.19 -2.41
N GLU A 405 -23.43 -19.76 -1.17
CA GLU A 405 -22.46 -20.44 -0.31
C GLU A 405 -22.94 -21.84 0.11
N ALA A 406 -24.26 -22.07 0.23
CA ALA A 406 -24.79 -23.42 0.36
C ALA A 406 -24.57 -24.24 -0.91
N GLY A 407 -24.70 -23.63 -2.09
CA GLY A 407 -24.39 -24.23 -3.38
C GLY A 407 -22.92 -24.66 -3.52
N ASN A 408 -21.99 -23.82 -3.07
CA ASN A 408 -20.56 -24.15 -3.05
C ASN A 408 -20.26 -25.37 -2.19
N ARG A 409 -20.84 -25.42 -0.99
CA ARG A 409 -20.71 -26.59 -0.11
C ARG A 409 -21.28 -27.85 -0.76
N LEU A 410 -22.42 -27.72 -1.42
CA LEU A 410 -23.02 -28.81 -2.17
C LEU A 410 -22.09 -29.33 -3.27
N LEU A 411 -21.49 -28.46 -4.09
CA LEU A 411 -20.57 -28.87 -5.15
C LEU A 411 -19.29 -29.52 -4.60
N ARG A 412 -18.76 -29.02 -3.47
CA ARG A 412 -17.64 -29.65 -2.74
C ARG A 412 -17.97 -31.08 -2.31
N GLU A 413 -19.15 -31.28 -1.72
CA GLU A 413 -19.61 -32.59 -1.29
C GLU A 413 -19.86 -33.52 -2.47
N LEU A 414 -20.50 -33.01 -3.52
CA LEU A 414 -20.79 -33.74 -4.74
C LEU A 414 -19.52 -34.22 -5.45
N ALA A 415 -18.49 -33.37 -5.53
CA ALA A 415 -17.20 -33.74 -6.11
C ALA A 415 -16.56 -34.93 -5.39
N LYS A 416 -16.64 -34.97 -4.04
CA LYS A 416 -16.18 -36.11 -3.24
C LYS A 416 -17.00 -37.37 -3.54
N ALA A 417 -18.33 -37.25 -3.60
CA ALA A 417 -19.23 -38.36 -3.90
C ALA A 417 -18.97 -38.95 -5.31
N LEU A 418 -18.78 -38.10 -6.32
CA LEU A 418 -18.45 -38.50 -7.68
C LEU A 418 -17.07 -39.18 -7.73
N LYS A 419 -16.05 -38.59 -7.11
CA LYS A 419 -14.70 -39.17 -7.07
C LYS A 419 -14.68 -40.55 -6.41
N SER A 420 -15.45 -40.73 -5.33
CA SER A 420 -15.60 -42.03 -4.65
C SER A 420 -16.35 -43.09 -5.47
N SER A 421 -17.12 -42.66 -6.49
CA SER A 421 -17.88 -43.54 -7.38
C SER A 421 -17.11 -43.93 -8.65
N THR A 422 -15.98 -43.27 -8.92
CA THR A 422 -15.05 -43.52 -10.04
C THR A 422 -13.83 -44.35 -9.62
N ARG A 423 -13.17 -45.03 -10.57
CA ARG A 423 -11.93 -45.80 -10.32
C ARG A 423 -10.71 -44.88 -10.42
N ASP A 424 -9.58 -45.26 -9.84
CA ASP A 424 -8.33 -44.48 -9.92
C ASP A 424 -7.81 -44.28 -11.36
N GLN A 425 -8.14 -45.21 -12.25
CA GLN A 425 -7.78 -45.15 -13.67
C GLN A 425 -8.70 -44.25 -14.52
N ASP A 426 -9.86 -43.87 -13.96
CA ASP A 426 -10.83 -43.01 -14.65
C ASP A 426 -10.50 -41.54 -14.34
N PHE A 427 -10.72 -40.66 -15.32
CA PHE A 427 -10.55 -39.22 -15.12
C PHE A 427 -11.89 -38.55 -14.83
N LEU A 428 -11.86 -37.54 -13.97
CA LEU A 428 -13.01 -36.74 -13.59
C LEU A 428 -12.58 -35.27 -13.53
N CYS A 429 -13.31 -34.42 -14.23
CA CYS A 429 -13.10 -32.97 -14.20
C CYS A 429 -14.41 -32.24 -13.93
N ARG A 430 -14.29 -31.04 -13.36
CA ARG A 430 -15.42 -30.10 -13.32
C ARG A 430 -15.42 -29.35 -14.63
N TYR A 431 -16.40 -29.65 -15.48
CA TYR A 431 -16.47 -29.12 -16.84
C TYR A 431 -17.02 -27.69 -16.88
N GLY A 432 -18.02 -27.43 -16.04
CA GLY A 432 -18.70 -26.15 -15.94
C GLY A 432 -19.20 -25.88 -14.53
N GLY A 433 -20.30 -25.13 -14.41
CA GLY A 433 -20.77 -24.65 -13.11
C GLY A 433 -21.30 -25.70 -12.19
N GLU A 434 -22.13 -26.54 -12.78
CA GLU A 434 -22.80 -27.68 -12.16
C GLU A 434 -22.59 -28.94 -13.01
N GLU A 435 -21.61 -28.90 -13.92
CA GLU A 435 -21.35 -29.91 -14.95
C GLU A 435 -20.01 -30.61 -14.69
N PHE A 436 -20.00 -31.93 -14.86
CA PHE A 436 -18.87 -32.81 -14.58
C PHE A 436 -18.64 -33.74 -15.77
N LEU A 437 -17.40 -33.86 -16.21
CA LEU A 437 -17.02 -34.71 -17.34
C LEU A 437 -16.14 -35.85 -16.85
N PHE A 438 -16.44 -37.05 -17.35
CA PHE A 438 -15.75 -38.29 -16.99
C PHE A 438 -15.17 -38.93 -18.23
N PHE A 439 -13.97 -39.46 -18.10
CA PHE A 439 -13.40 -40.39 -19.07
C PHE A 439 -13.22 -41.76 -18.40
N LEU A 440 -13.97 -42.73 -18.89
CA LEU A 440 -13.99 -44.10 -18.40
C LEU A 440 -13.20 -45.02 -19.33
N THR A 441 -12.38 -45.89 -18.75
CA THR A 441 -11.47 -46.78 -19.50
C THR A 441 -11.60 -48.22 -19.03
N GLY A 442 -11.26 -49.17 -19.92
CA GLY A 442 -11.29 -50.60 -19.61
C GLY A 442 -12.72 -51.15 -19.56
N LEU A 443 -13.57 -50.65 -20.46
CA LEU A 443 -14.93 -51.10 -20.64
C LEU A 443 -14.96 -52.23 -21.67
N LYS A 444 -15.76 -53.26 -21.41
CA LYS A 444 -15.95 -54.39 -22.33
C LYS A 444 -16.86 -54.03 -23.50
N ASP A 445 -17.93 -53.30 -23.21
CA ASP A 445 -18.97 -52.93 -24.15
C ASP A 445 -19.71 -51.67 -23.67
N ILE A 446 -20.63 -51.21 -24.53
CA ILE A 446 -21.49 -50.06 -24.24
C ILE A 446 -22.41 -50.31 -23.04
N GLU A 447 -22.85 -51.55 -22.80
CA GLU A 447 -23.72 -51.88 -21.67
C GLU A 447 -22.98 -51.68 -20.34
N GLU A 448 -21.71 -52.06 -20.25
CA GLU A 448 -20.87 -51.81 -19.08
C GLU A 448 -20.69 -50.31 -18.81
N ALA A 449 -20.50 -49.50 -19.86
CA ALA A 449 -20.43 -48.04 -19.73
C ALA A 449 -21.70 -47.45 -19.08
N CYS A 450 -22.85 -47.95 -19.52
CA CYS A 450 -24.15 -47.51 -19.03
C CYS A 450 -24.42 -47.97 -17.60
N LEU A 451 -24.12 -49.23 -17.30
CA LEU A 451 -24.25 -49.78 -15.95
C LEU A 451 -23.35 -49.06 -14.96
N PHE A 452 -22.12 -48.73 -15.37
CA PHE A 452 -21.19 -47.98 -14.55
C PHE A 452 -21.71 -46.56 -14.26
N THR A 453 -22.19 -45.87 -15.29
CA THR A 453 -22.75 -44.52 -15.16
C THR A 453 -24.04 -44.51 -14.34
N GLU A 454 -24.92 -45.48 -14.53
CA GLU A 454 -26.15 -45.66 -13.74
C GLU A 454 -25.82 -45.92 -12.27
N ARG A 455 -24.73 -46.64 -11.97
CA ARG A 455 -24.24 -46.79 -10.60
C ARG A 455 -23.78 -45.47 -10.00
N ILE A 456 -23.07 -44.63 -10.76
CA ILE A 456 -22.71 -43.27 -10.32
C ILE A 456 -23.99 -42.47 -10.03
N ARG A 457 -24.95 -42.45 -10.97
CA ARG A 457 -26.22 -41.74 -10.83
C ARG A 457 -26.98 -42.16 -9.57
N LYS A 458 -27.10 -43.47 -9.34
CA LYS A 458 -27.74 -44.02 -8.13
C LYS A 458 -27.01 -43.65 -6.86
N ASN A 459 -25.68 -43.76 -6.83
CA ASN A 459 -24.90 -43.36 -5.66
C ASN A 459 -25.14 -41.89 -5.30
N ILE A 460 -25.27 -40.99 -6.29
CA ILE A 460 -25.62 -39.59 -6.05
C ILE A 460 -27.07 -39.45 -5.58
N GLU A 461 -28.03 -40.12 -6.21
CA GLU A 461 -29.44 -40.11 -5.79
C GLU A 461 -29.66 -40.65 -4.36
N GLU A 462 -28.84 -41.61 -3.94
CA GLU A 462 -28.89 -42.26 -2.62
C GLU A 462 -28.08 -41.49 -1.56
N HIS A 463 -27.23 -40.56 -1.96
CA HIS A 463 -26.43 -39.74 -1.04
C HIS A 463 -27.27 -38.57 -0.53
N TYR A 464 -27.37 -38.43 0.80
CA TYR A 464 -28.06 -37.29 1.39
C TYR A 464 -27.20 -36.03 1.28
N PHE A 465 -27.73 -35.02 0.59
CA PHE A 465 -27.17 -33.68 0.59
C PHE A 465 -27.99 -32.76 1.49
N LYS A 466 -27.31 -31.90 2.25
CA LYS A 466 -27.97 -30.90 3.09
C LYS A 466 -28.93 -30.06 2.24
N PHE A 467 -30.13 -29.77 2.78
CA PHE A 467 -31.18 -28.97 2.11
C PHE A 467 -31.85 -29.61 0.88
N GLN A 468 -31.58 -30.88 0.57
CA GLN A 468 -32.23 -31.56 -0.56
C GLN A 468 -33.75 -31.68 -0.43
N GLU A 469 -34.30 -31.58 0.79
CA GLU A 469 -35.75 -31.58 1.05
C GLU A 469 -36.51 -30.44 0.35
N TYR A 470 -35.80 -29.36 -0.01
CA TYR A 470 -36.35 -28.21 -0.73
C TYR A 470 -36.25 -28.34 -2.26
N GLN A 471 -35.65 -29.42 -2.76
CA GLN A 471 -35.55 -29.71 -4.19
C GLN A 471 -36.82 -30.40 -4.72
N PRO A 472 -37.06 -30.33 -6.05
CA PRO A 472 -38.08 -31.17 -6.68
C PRO A 472 -37.90 -32.64 -6.28
N ARG A 473 -38.99 -33.33 -5.95
CA ARG A 473 -38.99 -34.70 -5.42
C ARG A 473 -38.31 -34.89 -4.05
N LYS A 474 -37.97 -33.80 -3.34
CA LYS A 474 -37.29 -33.82 -2.03
C LYS A 474 -35.94 -34.57 -2.08
N ASN A 475 -35.28 -34.54 -3.23
CA ASN A 475 -34.00 -35.21 -3.43
C ASN A 475 -33.10 -34.40 -4.37
N LEU A 476 -31.79 -34.52 -4.18
CA LEU A 476 -30.82 -34.00 -5.13
C LEU A 476 -30.44 -35.12 -6.11
N THR A 477 -30.48 -34.82 -7.41
CA THR A 477 -30.18 -35.81 -8.45
C THR A 477 -29.27 -35.25 -9.52
N MET A 478 -28.70 -36.13 -10.33
CA MET A 478 -27.93 -35.76 -11.51
C MET A 478 -28.44 -36.53 -12.72
N SER A 479 -28.38 -35.89 -13.88
CA SER A 479 -28.61 -36.54 -15.17
C SER A 479 -27.27 -36.75 -15.89
N PHE A 480 -27.16 -37.80 -16.70
CA PHE A 480 -25.94 -38.17 -17.39
C PHE A 480 -26.18 -38.51 -18.86
N GLY A 481 -25.29 -38.05 -19.72
CA GLY A 481 -25.18 -38.44 -21.13
C GLY A 481 -23.86 -39.16 -21.39
N ILE A 482 -23.89 -40.22 -22.20
CA ILE A 482 -22.74 -41.07 -22.49
C ILE A 482 -22.44 -41.05 -23.99
N THR A 483 -21.17 -40.94 -24.34
CA THR A 483 -20.63 -41.30 -25.65
C THR A 483 -19.69 -42.47 -25.50
N TYR A 484 -19.97 -43.56 -26.21
CA TYR A 484 -19.11 -44.73 -26.23
C TYR A 484 -18.26 -44.77 -27.50
N PHE A 485 -16.99 -45.16 -27.36
CA PHE A 485 -16.10 -45.33 -28.50
C PHE A 485 -15.06 -46.41 -28.23
N THR A 486 -14.69 -47.12 -29.29
CA THR A 486 -13.74 -48.22 -29.22
C THR A 486 -12.32 -47.74 -29.53
N LYS A 487 -11.33 -48.56 -29.16
CA LYS A 487 -9.94 -48.32 -29.53
C LYS A 487 -9.75 -48.22 -31.04
N GLU A 488 -10.49 -48.96 -31.86
CA GLU A 488 -10.39 -48.85 -33.33
C GLU A 488 -10.79 -47.46 -33.83
N ARG A 489 -11.82 -46.82 -33.25
CA ARG A 489 -12.17 -45.43 -33.56
C ARG A 489 -11.00 -44.50 -33.25
N ILE A 490 -10.32 -44.73 -32.13
CA ILE A 490 -9.15 -43.95 -31.75
C ILE A 490 -7.97 -44.23 -32.69
N ASP A 491 -7.62 -45.49 -32.95
CA ASP A 491 -6.48 -45.89 -33.78
C ASP A 491 -6.65 -45.46 -35.24
N SER A 492 -7.89 -45.26 -35.71
CA SER A 492 -8.15 -44.70 -37.05
C SER A 492 -7.69 -43.24 -37.21
N LEU A 493 -7.47 -42.52 -36.10
CA LEU A 493 -6.93 -41.16 -36.09
C LEU A 493 -5.40 -41.19 -36.03
N GLU A 494 -4.72 -40.56 -36.99
CA GLU A 494 -3.25 -40.43 -36.98
C GLU A 494 -2.72 -39.91 -35.63
N LEU A 495 -3.35 -38.84 -35.13
CA LEU A 495 -3.10 -38.27 -33.80
C LEU A 495 -4.43 -37.88 -33.18
N ILE A 496 -4.65 -38.21 -31.90
CA ILE A 496 -5.82 -37.73 -31.17
C ILE A 496 -5.56 -36.34 -30.62
N THR A 497 -6.48 -35.41 -30.88
CA THR A 497 -6.37 -34.02 -30.44
C THR A 497 -7.40 -33.67 -29.37
N LYS A 498 -7.20 -32.54 -28.67
CA LYS A 498 -8.21 -31.99 -27.74
C LYS A 498 -9.55 -31.76 -28.43
N SER A 499 -9.53 -31.30 -29.69
CA SER A 499 -10.73 -31.05 -30.48
C SER A 499 -11.54 -32.34 -30.70
N ASP A 500 -10.87 -33.48 -30.91
CA ASP A 500 -11.57 -34.76 -31.08
C ASP A 500 -12.22 -35.25 -29.78
N LEU A 501 -11.54 -35.07 -28.64
CA LEU A 501 -12.12 -35.37 -27.33
C LEU A 501 -13.28 -34.44 -26.98
N LYS A 502 -13.19 -33.15 -27.33
CA LYS A 502 -14.28 -32.18 -27.18
C LYS A 502 -15.50 -32.54 -28.04
N LYS A 503 -15.30 -33.07 -29.26
CA LYS A 503 -16.42 -33.64 -30.05
C LYS A 503 -17.09 -34.80 -29.32
N MET A 504 -16.33 -35.72 -28.72
CA MET A 504 -16.89 -36.83 -27.94
C MET A 504 -17.62 -36.36 -26.68
N ALA A 505 -17.10 -35.32 -26.01
CA ALA A 505 -17.76 -34.67 -24.88
C ALA A 505 -19.06 -33.97 -25.31
N ASN A 506 -19.08 -33.34 -26.49
CA ASN A 506 -20.28 -32.74 -27.07
C ASN A 506 -21.32 -33.80 -27.47
N GLU A 507 -20.91 -34.94 -28.02
CA GLU A 507 -21.78 -36.11 -28.24
C GLU A 507 -22.44 -36.53 -26.89
N ALA A 508 -21.69 -36.49 -25.79
CA ALA A 508 -22.19 -36.85 -24.46
C ALA A 508 -23.13 -35.78 -23.90
N ASP A 509 -22.84 -34.49 -24.12
CA ASP A 509 -23.72 -33.39 -23.75
C ASP A 509 -25.05 -33.42 -24.52
N ILE A 510 -25.03 -33.81 -25.80
CA ILE A 510 -26.25 -34.04 -26.59
C ILE A 510 -27.11 -35.14 -25.95
N ALA A 511 -26.50 -36.26 -25.51
CA ALA A 511 -27.22 -37.29 -24.76
C ALA A 511 -27.71 -36.79 -23.39
N LEU A 512 -26.95 -35.93 -22.71
CA LEU A 512 -27.35 -35.32 -21.44
C LEU A 512 -28.57 -34.42 -21.61
N ALA A 513 -28.67 -33.67 -22.71
CA ALA A 513 -29.82 -32.84 -23.01
C ALA A 513 -31.12 -33.66 -23.07
N GLU A 514 -31.08 -34.84 -23.69
CA GLU A 514 -32.19 -35.81 -23.70
C GLU A 514 -32.47 -36.36 -22.29
N ALA A 515 -31.42 -36.70 -21.52
CA ALA A 515 -31.57 -37.16 -20.13
C ALA A 515 -32.24 -36.10 -19.23
N LYS A 516 -32.04 -34.81 -19.53
CA LYS A 516 -32.69 -33.66 -18.86
C LYS A 516 -34.06 -33.31 -19.42
N GLY A 517 -34.51 -33.98 -20.49
CA GLY A 517 -35.78 -33.72 -21.18
C GLY A 517 -35.83 -32.35 -21.88
N LYS A 518 -34.69 -31.88 -22.41
CA LYS A 518 -34.59 -30.67 -23.24
C LYS A 518 -34.79 -31.04 -24.72
N GLU A 519 -35.60 -30.28 -25.45
CA GLU A 519 -35.64 -30.37 -26.92
C GLU A 519 -34.36 -29.75 -27.49
N SER A 520 -33.46 -30.56 -28.07
CA SER A 520 -32.28 -30.07 -28.80
C SER A 520 -32.59 -29.97 -30.29
N ALA A 521 -32.12 -28.91 -30.97
CA ALA A 521 -32.28 -28.75 -32.43
C ALA A 521 -31.62 -29.90 -33.24
N ALA A 522 -30.64 -30.59 -32.64
CA ALA A 522 -29.97 -31.75 -33.24
C ALA A 522 -30.82 -33.04 -33.22
N LEU A 523 -31.92 -33.09 -32.46
CA LEU A 523 -32.68 -34.31 -32.19
C LEU A 523 -33.74 -34.69 -33.25
N GLY A 524 -33.88 -33.91 -34.32
CA GLY A 524 -34.87 -34.18 -35.37
C GLY A 524 -36.32 -33.97 -34.92
N ALA A 525 -37.09 -33.23 -35.70
CA ALA A 525 -38.46 -32.87 -35.34
C ALA A 525 -39.40 -34.10 -35.19
N ARG A 526 -40.27 -34.02 -34.16
CA ARG A 526 -41.46 -34.85 -33.85
C ARG A 526 -41.28 -35.98 -32.82
N ARG A 527 -41.35 -35.62 -31.53
CA ARG A 527 -42.04 -36.45 -30.51
C ARG A 527 -43.11 -35.61 -29.81
N LYS A 528 -44.31 -36.18 -29.63
CA LYS A 528 -45.45 -35.55 -28.96
C LYS A 528 -45.05 -35.14 -27.54
N LYS A 529 -45.47 -33.94 -27.12
CA LYS A 529 -45.45 -33.43 -25.74
C LYS A 529 -46.02 -34.49 -24.80
N ASP A 530 -45.17 -35.29 -24.18
CA ASP A 530 -45.55 -36.02 -22.98
C ASP A 530 -45.06 -35.24 -21.75
N SER A 531 -45.95 -35.13 -20.78
CA SER A 531 -46.09 -34.01 -19.85
C SER A 531 -45.30 -34.18 -18.54
N SER A 532 -44.15 -34.85 -18.58
CA SER A 532 -43.23 -34.84 -17.43
C SER A 532 -41.77 -34.75 -17.89
N ARG A 533 -41.12 -33.63 -17.60
CA ARG A 533 -39.65 -33.46 -17.75
C ARG A 533 -38.96 -34.31 -16.69
N VAL A 534 -38.87 -35.61 -16.91
CA VAL A 534 -38.25 -36.55 -15.99
C VAL A 534 -36.73 -36.48 -16.17
N LYS A 535 -36.09 -35.62 -15.37
CA LYS A 535 -34.64 -35.66 -15.14
C LYS A 535 -34.24 -36.88 -14.31
N ASN A 536 -32.97 -36.99 -13.94
CA ASN A 536 -32.36 -38.10 -13.18
C ASN A 536 -32.29 -39.39 -14.00
N ARG A 537 -31.63 -39.33 -15.16
CA ARG A 537 -31.55 -40.42 -16.13
C ARG A 537 -30.15 -40.55 -16.72
N VAL A 538 -29.88 -41.71 -17.30
CA VAL A 538 -28.72 -41.97 -18.16
C VAL A 538 -29.21 -42.16 -19.60
N CYS A 539 -28.64 -41.37 -20.52
CA CYS A 539 -28.89 -41.48 -21.95
C CYS A 539 -27.58 -41.70 -22.69
N ILE A 540 -27.64 -42.35 -23.85
CA ILE A 540 -26.46 -42.72 -24.63
C ILE A 540 -26.59 -42.14 -26.04
N TYR A 541 -25.51 -41.55 -26.52
CA TYR A 541 -25.33 -41.15 -27.90
C TYR A 541 -24.76 -42.32 -28.71
N TYR A 542 -25.52 -42.79 -29.69
CA TYR A 542 -25.03 -43.77 -30.66
C TYR A 542 -24.50 -43.03 -31.90
N GLY A 543 -23.18 -43.07 -32.11
CA GLY A 543 -22.56 -42.67 -33.38
C GLY A 543 -22.94 -43.61 -34.53
N LYS A 544 -22.71 -43.19 -35.79
CA LYS A 544 -23.06 -43.94 -37.02
C LYS A 544 -22.74 -45.43 -36.85
N ALA A 545 -23.79 -46.26 -36.83
CA ALA A 545 -23.64 -47.70 -37.00
C ALA A 545 -23.19 -47.95 -38.44
N THR A 546 -22.04 -48.59 -38.61
CA THR A 546 -21.77 -49.35 -39.83
C THR A 546 -22.83 -50.46 -39.92
N ASP A 547 -23.44 -50.54 -41.11
CA ASP A 547 -24.47 -51.48 -41.55
C ASP A 547 -25.94 -51.07 -41.32
N GLU A 548 -26.51 -50.59 -42.44
CA GLU A 548 -27.91 -50.72 -42.88
C GLU A 548 -29.02 -50.44 -41.86
N LEU A 549 -29.26 -49.15 -41.57
CA LEU A 549 -30.57 -48.47 -41.60
C LEU A 549 -30.54 -47.16 -40.76
N GLU A 550 -30.57 -46.04 -41.49
CA GLU A 550 -31.06 -44.70 -41.14
C GLU A 550 -30.62 -43.94 -39.85
N LYS A 551 -30.06 -42.74 -40.13
CA LYS A 551 -29.94 -41.48 -39.36
C LYS A 551 -28.79 -41.34 -38.34
N GLU A 552 -28.07 -40.22 -38.49
CA GLU A 552 -27.11 -39.70 -37.51
C GLU A 552 -27.76 -39.50 -36.14
N GLY A 553 -27.05 -39.87 -35.06
CA GLY A 553 -27.36 -39.44 -33.70
C GLY A 553 -28.61 -40.06 -33.09
N VAL A 554 -28.72 -41.39 -33.06
CA VAL A 554 -29.79 -42.05 -32.31
C VAL A 554 -29.48 -41.94 -30.82
N ILE A 555 -30.28 -41.20 -30.06
CA ILE A 555 -30.19 -41.16 -28.60
C ILE A 555 -31.18 -42.16 -28.02
N ARG A 556 -30.73 -43.04 -27.12
CA ARG A 556 -31.62 -43.94 -26.38
C ARG A 556 -31.46 -43.74 -24.88
N PRO A 557 -32.58 -43.63 -24.13
CA PRO A 557 -32.55 -43.84 -22.69
C PRO A 557 -31.99 -45.24 -22.40
N PHE A 558 -31.16 -45.37 -21.38
CA PHE A 558 -30.79 -46.69 -20.91
C PHE A 558 -32.00 -47.33 -20.21
N GLU A 559 -32.71 -48.20 -20.94
CA GLU A 559 -33.76 -49.04 -20.36
C GLU A 559 -33.11 -50.28 -19.78
N LYS A 560 -33.15 -50.41 -18.45
CA LYS A 560 -32.63 -51.54 -17.70
C LYS A 560 -33.35 -52.83 -18.15
N LYS A 561 -32.82 -53.56 -19.15
CA LYS A 561 -33.15 -54.98 -19.30
C LYS A 561 -32.78 -55.65 -17.99
N LEU A 562 -33.76 -56.32 -17.38
CA LEU A 562 -33.69 -56.97 -16.07
C LEU A 562 -32.41 -57.79 -15.89
N LEU A 563 -31.36 -57.14 -15.41
CA LEU A 563 -30.33 -57.77 -14.61
C LEU A 563 -30.82 -57.65 -13.17
N GLN A 564 -31.33 -58.78 -12.67
CA GLN A 564 -31.26 -59.07 -11.25
C GLN A 564 -29.82 -58.79 -10.86
N GLU A 565 -29.62 -57.81 -9.97
CA GLU A 565 -28.38 -57.76 -9.21
C GLU A 565 -28.12 -59.19 -8.72
N ARG A 566 -26.87 -59.67 -8.78
CA ARG A 566 -26.47 -60.93 -8.12
C ARG A 566 -26.57 -60.84 -6.58
N ARG A 567 -27.50 -60.04 -6.06
CA ARG A 567 -27.71 -59.68 -4.68
C ARG A 567 -29.15 -60.02 -4.32
N GLN A 568 -29.33 -60.65 -3.17
CA GLN A 568 -30.61 -61.19 -2.72
C GLN A 568 -31.59 -60.13 -2.18
N ALA A 569 -31.20 -58.84 -2.12
CA ALA A 569 -32.05 -57.78 -1.58
C ALA A 569 -31.86 -56.45 -2.34
N GLU A 570 -32.98 -55.74 -2.56
CA GLU A 570 -32.98 -54.35 -3.03
C GLU A 570 -32.35 -53.42 -1.98
N ARG A 571 -31.65 -52.41 -2.47
CA ARG A 571 -31.00 -51.38 -1.66
C ARG A 571 -32.04 -50.31 -1.29
N PHE A 572 -32.70 -50.49 -0.15
CA PHE A 572 -33.36 -49.39 0.54
C PHE A 572 -32.30 -48.64 1.32
N TYR A 573 -32.08 -47.36 1.02
CA TYR A 573 -31.22 -46.51 1.82
C TYR A 573 -32.07 -45.56 2.61
N THR A 574 -31.97 -45.67 3.92
CA THR A 574 -32.44 -44.63 4.82
C THR A 574 -31.22 -44.03 5.49
N SER A 575 -31.13 -42.71 5.45
CA SER A 575 -30.10 -41.97 6.16
C SER A 575 -30.58 -41.74 7.58
N THR A 576 -29.81 -42.23 8.56
CA THR A 576 -30.11 -42.07 9.98
C THR A 576 -28.88 -41.61 10.75
N VAL A 577 -29.12 -41.04 11.92
CA VAL A 577 -28.09 -40.55 12.82
C VAL A 577 -27.50 -41.75 13.56
N LEU A 578 -26.18 -41.92 13.44
CA LEU A 578 -25.40 -42.79 14.30
C LEU A 578 -24.93 -41.99 15.51
N LEU A 579 -25.35 -42.43 16.70
CA LEU A 579 -24.86 -41.93 17.97
C LEU A 579 -23.87 -42.95 18.55
N TYR A 580 -22.88 -42.46 19.28
CA TYR A 580 -22.04 -43.30 20.14
C TYR A 580 -22.07 -42.78 21.57
N LYS A 581 -21.90 -43.70 22.53
CA LYS A 581 -21.83 -43.35 23.94
C LYS A 581 -20.38 -43.36 24.42
N GLU A 582 -19.94 -42.27 25.03
CA GLU A 582 -18.63 -42.17 25.66
C GLU A 582 -18.80 -41.51 27.03
N ASN A 583 -18.30 -42.13 28.09
CA ASN A 583 -18.42 -41.63 29.47
C ASN A 583 -19.85 -41.25 29.90
N ASN A 584 -20.84 -42.04 29.48
CA ASN A 584 -22.29 -41.84 29.69
C ASN A 584 -22.96 -40.71 28.91
N ASP A 585 -22.23 -39.93 28.09
CA ASP A 585 -22.80 -38.92 27.20
C ASP A 585 -23.05 -39.48 25.80
N SER A 586 -24.16 -39.07 25.18
CA SER A 586 -24.53 -39.47 23.81
C SER A 586 -24.04 -38.42 22.81
N ASN A 587 -23.09 -38.80 21.96
CA ASN A 587 -22.50 -37.93 20.94
C ASN A 587 -22.94 -38.35 19.53
N VAL A 588 -23.20 -37.37 18.67
CA VAL A 588 -23.53 -37.60 17.25
C VAL A 588 -22.24 -37.86 16.48
N ALA A 589 -22.09 -39.07 15.92
CA ALA A 589 -20.91 -39.41 15.12
C ALA A 589 -21.05 -38.87 13.69
N GLN A 590 -22.07 -39.35 12.97
CA GLN A 590 -22.31 -39.04 11.56
C GLN A 590 -23.69 -39.53 11.11
N THR A 591 -24.11 -39.10 9.92
CA THR A 591 -25.23 -39.70 9.20
C THR A 591 -24.75 -40.94 8.47
N ILE A 592 -25.39 -42.08 8.72
CA ILE A 592 -25.06 -43.36 8.10
C ILE A 592 -26.17 -43.81 7.15
N ASN A 593 -25.78 -44.51 6.09
CA ASN A 593 -26.70 -45.14 5.15
C ASN A 593 -26.91 -46.60 5.54
N ILE A 594 -28.16 -46.96 5.84
CA ILE A 594 -28.54 -48.31 6.24
C ILE A 594 -29.21 -49.01 5.06
N SER A 595 -28.86 -50.28 4.86
CA SER A 595 -29.52 -51.18 3.91
C SER A 595 -30.08 -52.41 4.62
N LEU A 596 -30.95 -53.17 3.94
CA LEU A 596 -31.45 -54.47 4.41
C LEU A 596 -30.34 -55.51 4.70
N VAL A 597 -29.12 -55.29 4.18
CA VAL A 597 -27.97 -56.20 4.35
C VAL A 597 -27.00 -55.67 5.43
N GLY A 598 -27.22 -54.46 5.95
CA GLY A 598 -26.42 -53.86 7.01
C GLY A 598 -25.95 -52.43 6.70
N VAL A 599 -25.05 -51.95 7.56
CA VAL A 599 -24.49 -50.59 7.55
C VAL A 599 -22.98 -50.68 7.37
N LYS A 600 -22.41 -49.92 6.43
CA LYS A 600 -20.96 -49.72 6.35
C LYS A 600 -20.61 -48.39 7.02
N ILE A 601 -19.83 -48.46 8.10
CA ILE A 601 -19.34 -47.30 8.82
C ILE A 601 -17.85 -47.18 8.54
N SER A 602 -17.44 -46.09 7.89
CA SER A 602 -16.03 -45.76 7.68
C SER A 602 -15.61 -44.76 8.76
N SER A 603 -14.45 -44.98 9.38
CA SER A 603 -13.81 -44.05 10.32
C SER A 603 -12.58 -43.46 9.64
N GLU A 604 -12.32 -42.16 9.84
CA GLU A 604 -11.10 -41.50 9.37
C GLU A 604 -9.85 -41.92 10.17
N SER A 605 -10.05 -42.55 11.34
CA SER A 605 -9.01 -43.04 12.24
C SER A 605 -9.26 -44.50 12.64
N GLU A 606 -8.19 -45.23 13.02
CA GLU A 606 -8.32 -46.61 13.49
C GLU A 606 -9.24 -46.68 14.72
N LEU A 607 -10.18 -47.64 14.69
CA LEU A 607 -11.08 -47.87 15.81
C LEU A 607 -10.29 -48.43 17.02
N PRO A 608 -10.58 -47.96 18.24
CA PRO A 608 -9.92 -48.46 19.44
C PRO A 608 -10.19 -49.96 19.61
N ARG A 609 -9.11 -50.76 19.75
CA ARG A 609 -9.21 -52.23 19.80
C ARG A 609 -9.75 -52.78 21.13
N ASP A 610 -9.60 -52.01 22.20
CA ASP A 610 -9.80 -52.49 23.57
C ASP A 610 -11.11 -51.99 24.22
N HIS A 611 -11.94 -51.25 23.47
CA HIS A 611 -13.17 -50.65 23.99
C HIS A 611 -14.37 -51.02 23.12
N THR A 612 -15.47 -51.40 23.75
CA THR A 612 -16.75 -51.65 23.07
C THR A 612 -17.46 -50.31 22.86
N LEU A 613 -17.79 -49.97 21.62
CA LEU A 613 -18.56 -48.76 21.31
C LEU A 613 -20.05 -49.07 21.34
N ASP A 614 -20.78 -48.41 22.24
CA ASP A 614 -22.24 -48.45 22.25
C ASP A 614 -22.78 -47.55 21.13
N LEU A 615 -23.16 -48.18 20.02
CA LEU A 615 -23.73 -47.50 18.85
C LEU A 615 -25.26 -47.51 18.91
N MET A 616 -25.88 -46.34 18.78
CA MET A 616 -27.33 -46.21 18.63
C MET A 616 -27.69 -45.69 17.24
N ILE A 617 -28.71 -46.32 16.65
CA ILE A 617 -29.26 -45.97 15.34
C ILE A 617 -30.67 -45.42 15.56
N VAL A 618 -30.95 -44.21 15.08
CA VAL A 618 -32.25 -43.54 15.27
C VAL A 618 -33.17 -43.79 14.08
N LEU A 619 -33.94 -44.88 14.10
CA LEU A 619 -34.92 -45.17 13.04
C LEU A 619 -36.10 -44.18 13.13
N LYS A 620 -36.33 -43.40 12.07
CA LYS A 620 -37.54 -42.55 11.89
C LYS A 620 -38.53 -43.27 10.96
N ASP A 621 -39.74 -42.75 10.78
CA ASP A 621 -40.82 -43.35 9.95
C ASP A 621 -40.46 -43.67 8.48
N LYS A 622 -39.26 -43.31 8.00
CA LYS A 622 -38.72 -43.65 6.68
C LYS A 622 -37.63 -44.74 6.70
N ALA A 623 -37.38 -45.39 7.84
CA ALA A 623 -36.32 -46.36 8.04
C ALA A 623 -36.80 -47.81 7.96
#